data_AF-A0A9P1MEH5-F1
#
_entry.id   AF-A0A9P1MEH5-F1
#
_cell.length_a   1.000
_cell.length_b   1.000
_cell.length_c   1.000
_cell.angle_alpha   90.00
_cell.angle_beta   90.00
_cell.angle_gamma   90.00
#
_symmetry.space_group_name_H-M   'P 1'
#
loop_
_entity.id
_entity.type
_entity.pdbx_description
1 polymer ?
#
loop_
_entity_poly.entity_id
_entity_poly.type
_entity_poly.pdbx_seq_one_letter_code
_entity_poly.pdbx_strand_id
1 'polypeptide(L)'
;MVTGRPAAHHQWQRDADILDLGRLHFLPRQPLGFPFVPACNRHDFGYHNYRNQVRFTQSNRLKIDNNFKTDLYYQCESVSSLTRGLCRALADVYYSAVRAFGGGDATPGKRDEDLVQAYQDAVAVYEELVAEARARGDIA
;
A
#
# COMPACT_ATOMS: atom_id res chain seq x y z
N MET A 1 42.30 4.57 5.32
CA MET A 1 41.02 5.18 4.92
C MET A 1 40.31 4.18 4.02
N VAL A 2 39.41 3.37 4.58
CA VAL A 2 38.72 2.30 3.83
C VAL A 2 37.44 2.88 3.25
N THR A 3 37.43 3.18 1.96
CA THR A 3 36.18 3.43 1.23
C THR A 3 35.59 2.09 0.82
N GLY A 4 34.86 1.47 1.74
CA GLY A 4 34.10 0.27 1.43
C GLY A 4 33.02 0.61 0.39
N ARG A 5 33.16 0.10 -0.83
CA ARG A 5 32.02 0.04 -1.76
C ARG A 5 30.96 -0.84 -1.09
N PRO A 6 29.71 -0.38 -0.92
CA PRO A 6 28.68 -1.23 -0.37
C PRO A 6 28.52 -2.46 -1.26
N ALA A 7 28.44 -3.62 -0.63
CA ALA A 7 28.27 -4.90 -1.30
C ALA A 7 27.03 -4.85 -2.22
N ALA A 8 27.12 -5.48 -3.40
CA ALA A 8 26.06 -5.51 -4.39
C ALA A 8 24.69 -5.88 -3.79
N HIS A 9 24.65 -6.71 -2.74
CA HIS A 9 23.46 -7.07 -1.95
C HIS A 9 22.64 -5.88 -1.41
N HIS A 10 23.29 -4.77 -1.04
CA HIS A 10 22.62 -3.57 -0.52
C HIS A 10 22.03 -2.67 -1.62
N GLN A 11 22.42 -2.89 -2.87
CA GLN A 11 21.81 -2.24 -4.03
C GLN A 11 20.57 -3.03 -4.48
N TRP A 12 20.60 -4.37 -4.41
CA TRP A 12 19.44 -5.23 -4.66
C TRP A 12 18.28 -4.99 -3.68
N GLN A 13 18.57 -4.63 -2.42
CA GLN A 13 17.53 -4.24 -1.44
C GLN A 13 16.87 -2.87 -1.72
N ARG A 14 17.52 -2.02 -2.53
CA ARG A 14 17.00 -0.67 -2.84
C ARG A 14 16.15 -0.62 -4.12
N ASP A 15 16.32 -1.61 -5.00
CA ASP A 15 15.64 -1.66 -6.29
C ASP A 15 14.54 -2.75 -6.37
N ALA A 16 14.45 -3.67 -5.40
CA ALA A 16 13.54 -4.83 -5.43
C ALA A 16 12.17 -4.64 -4.74
N ASP A 17 11.91 -3.52 -4.05
CA ASP A 17 10.63 -3.26 -3.37
C ASP A 17 9.71 -2.29 -4.14
N ILE A 18 9.99 -2.09 -5.44
CA ILE A 18 9.22 -1.26 -6.40
C ILE A 18 7.94 -1.98 -6.90
N LEU A 19 7.63 -3.16 -6.36
CA LEU A 19 6.80 -4.16 -7.03
C LEU A 19 5.35 -3.71 -7.27
N ASP A 20 5.04 -3.59 -8.56
CA ASP A 20 3.86 -4.14 -9.22
C ASP A 20 2.98 -4.97 -8.26
N LEU A 21 1.71 -4.59 -8.19
CA LEU A 21 0.69 -4.97 -7.20
C LEU A 21 0.53 -6.47 -6.90
N GLY A 22 1.16 -7.34 -7.69
CA GLY A 22 1.28 -8.78 -7.45
C GLY A 22 1.88 -9.17 -6.09
N ARG A 23 2.64 -8.30 -5.40
CA ARG A 23 3.12 -8.60 -4.02
C ARG A 23 2.26 -8.07 -2.89
N LEU A 24 1.30 -7.17 -3.15
CA LEU A 24 0.25 -6.85 -2.16
C LEU A 24 -0.76 -8.02 -2.05
N HIS A 25 -0.91 -8.78 -3.13
CA HIS A 25 -1.58 -10.09 -3.14
C HIS A 25 -0.88 -11.12 -2.23
N PHE A 26 0.43 -10.98 -2.02
CA PHE A 26 1.30 -11.92 -1.34
C PHE A 26 2.20 -11.21 -0.31
N LEU A 27 1.60 -10.36 0.55
CA LEU A 27 2.22 -10.12 1.85
C LEU A 27 2.22 -11.48 2.57
N PRO A 28 3.36 -12.17 2.71
CA PRO A 28 3.40 -13.42 3.44
C PRO A 28 3.21 -13.01 4.89
N ARG A 29 2.00 -13.24 5.42
CA ARG A 29 1.47 -12.82 6.74
C ARG A 29 0.75 -11.47 6.74
N GLN A 30 -0.44 -11.43 6.15
CA GLN A 30 -1.52 -10.64 6.73
C GLN A 30 -2.16 -11.50 7.83
N PRO A 31 -1.80 -11.34 9.11
CA PRO A 31 -2.28 -12.23 10.18
C PRO A 31 -3.81 -12.22 10.34
N LEU A 32 -4.47 -11.17 9.83
CA LEU A 32 -5.92 -10.96 9.96
C LEU A 32 -6.73 -11.31 8.70
N GLY A 33 -6.07 -11.59 7.56
CA GLY A 33 -6.74 -12.10 6.36
C GLY A 33 -7.86 -11.22 5.77
N PHE A 34 -7.71 -9.88 5.78
CA PHE A 34 -8.74 -8.99 5.28
C PHE A 34 -8.98 -9.14 3.76
N PRO A 35 -10.23 -8.98 3.27
CA PRO A 35 -10.62 -9.33 1.90
C PRO A 35 -10.27 -8.25 0.87
N PHE A 36 -9.00 -7.83 0.78
CA PHE A 36 -8.56 -6.74 -0.09
C PHE A 36 -8.31 -7.13 -1.55
N VAL A 37 -8.29 -8.42 -1.87
CA VAL A 37 -8.04 -8.94 -3.23
C VAL A 37 -8.90 -8.26 -4.32
N PRO A 38 -10.23 -8.06 -4.15
CA PRO A 38 -11.04 -7.41 -5.17
C PRO A 38 -10.64 -5.94 -5.41
N ALA A 39 -10.25 -5.22 -4.36
CA ALA A 39 -9.80 -3.84 -4.45
C ALA A 39 -8.47 -3.75 -5.22
N CYS A 40 -7.52 -4.63 -4.91
CA CYS A 40 -6.23 -4.72 -5.61
C CYS A 40 -6.46 -4.99 -7.10
N ASN A 41 -7.24 -6.02 -7.44
CA ASN A 41 -7.53 -6.35 -8.85
C ASN A 41 -8.06 -5.15 -9.66
N ARG A 42 -8.93 -4.31 -9.06
CA ARG A 42 -9.45 -3.11 -9.73
C ARG A 42 -8.40 -2.01 -9.87
N HIS A 43 -7.52 -1.85 -8.88
CA HIS A 43 -6.40 -0.92 -8.92
C HIS A 43 -5.41 -1.28 -10.04
N ASP A 44 -5.00 -2.55 -10.10
CA ASP A 44 -4.13 -3.12 -11.15
C ASP A 44 -4.73 -2.89 -12.53
N PHE A 45 -6.03 -3.21 -12.68
CA PHE A 45 -6.77 -2.98 -13.91
C PHE A 45 -6.68 -1.51 -14.34
N GLY A 46 -6.88 -0.57 -13.41
CA GLY A 46 -6.76 0.86 -13.68
C GLY A 46 -5.35 1.24 -14.14
N TYR A 47 -4.33 0.80 -13.40
CA TYR A 47 -2.93 1.09 -13.67
C TYR A 47 -2.50 0.58 -15.05
N HIS A 48 -2.77 -0.70 -15.38
CA HIS A 48 -2.41 -1.27 -16.66
C HIS A 48 -3.14 -0.62 -17.83
N ASN A 49 -4.46 -0.39 -17.72
CA ASN A 49 -5.23 0.17 -18.83
C ASN A 49 -4.87 1.63 -19.10
N TYR A 50 -4.66 2.44 -18.07
CA TYR A 50 -4.28 3.85 -18.28
C TYR A 50 -2.89 3.98 -18.89
N ARG A 51 -1.96 3.05 -18.59
CA ARG A 51 -0.66 2.96 -19.27
C ARG A 51 -0.81 2.57 -20.73
N ASN A 52 -1.56 1.52 -21.03
CA ASN A 52 -1.82 1.07 -22.40
C ASN A 52 -2.51 2.13 -23.26
N GLN A 53 -3.29 3.01 -22.63
CA GLN A 53 -3.98 4.13 -23.27
C GLN A 53 -3.17 5.43 -23.29
N VAL A 54 -1.90 5.39 -22.86
CA VAL A 54 -0.97 6.53 -22.85
C VAL A 54 -1.54 7.75 -22.09
N ARG A 55 -2.30 7.49 -21.04
CA ARG A 55 -2.96 8.51 -20.21
C ARG A 55 -2.73 8.30 -18.71
N PHE A 56 -1.68 7.59 -18.35
CA PHE A 56 -1.26 7.38 -16.96
C PHE A 56 -0.58 8.63 -16.40
N THR A 57 -1.39 9.67 -16.16
CA THR A 57 -0.92 10.93 -15.58
C THR A 57 -0.98 10.89 -14.06
N GLN A 58 -0.27 11.80 -13.37
CA GLN A 58 -0.36 11.90 -11.91
C GLN A 58 -1.80 12.14 -11.40
N SER A 59 -2.58 12.94 -12.14
CA SER A 59 -3.98 13.20 -11.82
C SER A 59 -4.86 11.96 -12.01
N ASN A 60 -4.62 11.16 -13.04
CA ASN A 60 -5.35 9.92 -13.25
C ASN A 60 -4.91 8.82 -12.28
N ARG A 61 -3.62 8.75 -11.95
CA ARG A 61 -3.10 7.90 -10.88
C ARG A 61 -3.79 8.18 -9.56
N LEU A 62 -3.87 9.46 -9.16
CA LEU A 62 -4.58 9.88 -7.94
C LEU A 62 -6.04 9.43 -7.94
N LYS A 63 -6.76 9.53 -9.07
CA LYS A 63 -8.14 9.04 -9.18
C LYS A 63 -8.23 7.51 -8.97
N ILE A 64 -7.29 6.76 -9.54
CA ILE A 64 -7.24 5.30 -9.38
C ILE A 64 -6.93 4.94 -7.92
N ASP A 65 -5.95 5.61 -7.30
CA ASP A 65 -5.57 5.40 -5.89
C ASP A 65 -6.72 5.76 -4.93
N ASN A 66 -7.47 6.84 -5.19
CA ASN A 66 -8.64 7.21 -4.40
C ASN A 66 -9.76 6.17 -4.52
N ASN A 67 -10.02 5.68 -5.73
CA ASN A 67 -10.98 4.59 -5.95
C ASN A 67 -10.57 3.30 -5.26
N PHE A 68 -9.25 3.03 -5.18
CA PHE A 68 -8.72 1.90 -4.44
C PHE A 68 -8.97 2.03 -2.94
N LYS A 69 -8.73 3.21 -2.35
CA LYS A 69 -9.10 3.47 -0.93
C LYS A 69 -10.59 3.19 -0.68
N THR A 70 -11.46 3.72 -1.52
CA THR A 70 -12.91 3.49 -1.41
C THR A 70 -13.26 1.99 -1.44
N ASP A 71 -12.61 1.20 -2.30
CA ASP A 71 -12.86 -0.24 -2.35
C ASP A 71 -12.33 -0.95 -1.12
N LEU A 72 -11.13 -0.63 -0.65
CA LEU A 72 -10.58 -1.25 0.56
C LEU A 72 -11.53 -1.02 1.75
N TYR A 73 -12.05 0.20 1.88
CA TYR A 73 -13.04 0.51 2.91
C TYR A 73 -14.35 -0.25 2.72
N TYR A 74 -14.83 -0.40 1.47
CA TYR A 74 -16.00 -1.20 1.17
C TYR A 74 -15.81 -2.67 1.58
N GLN A 75 -14.63 -3.26 1.31
CA GLN A 75 -14.29 -4.62 1.75
C GLN A 75 -14.30 -4.75 3.27
N CYS A 76 -13.99 -3.67 4.02
CA CYS A 76 -14.06 -3.67 5.48
C CYS A 76 -15.49 -3.70 6.04
N GLU A 77 -16.53 -3.42 5.24
CA GLU A 77 -17.91 -3.50 5.72
C GLU A 77 -18.35 -4.96 5.95
N SER A 78 -17.80 -5.92 5.21
CA SER A 78 -18.08 -7.35 5.41
C SER A 78 -17.27 -7.99 6.54
N VAL A 79 -16.32 -7.25 7.14
CA VAL A 79 -15.50 -7.71 8.26
C VAL A 79 -16.24 -7.52 9.58
N SER A 80 -15.95 -8.37 10.58
CA SER A 80 -16.56 -8.29 11.90
C SER A 80 -16.39 -6.89 12.52
N SER A 81 -17.39 -6.42 13.27
CA SER A 81 -17.32 -5.11 13.92
C SER A 81 -16.12 -4.98 14.86
N LEU A 82 -15.65 -6.09 15.44
CA LEU A 82 -14.47 -6.15 16.30
C LEU A 82 -13.17 -5.78 15.56
N THR A 83 -13.05 -6.19 14.29
CA THR A 83 -11.82 -5.98 13.49
C THR A 83 -11.97 -4.96 12.36
N ARG A 84 -13.16 -4.37 12.19
CA ARG A 84 -13.42 -3.35 11.16
C ARG A 84 -12.51 -2.12 11.30
N GLY A 85 -12.21 -1.69 12.53
CA GLY A 85 -11.25 -0.60 12.79
C GLY A 85 -9.85 -0.93 12.26
N LEU A 86 -9.35 -2.13 12.57
CA LEU A 86 -8.07 -2.65 12.07
C LEU A 86 -8.05 -2.79 10.56
N CYS A 87 -9.16 -3.26 9.96
CA CYS A 87 -9.29 -3.35 8.51
C CYS A 87 -9.15 -1.98 7.86
N ARG A 88 -9.87 -0.96 8.35
CA ARG A 88 -9.77 0.39 7.80
C ARG A 88 -8.39 1.01 8.01
N ALA A 89 -7.74 0.76 9.15
CA ALA A 89 -6.37 1.20 9.37
C ALA A 89 -5.39 0.54 8.39
N LEU A 90 -5.52 -0.76 8.12
CA LEU A 90 -4.71 -1.41 7.08
C LEU A 90 -5.04 -0.87 5.68
N ALA A 91 -6.29 -0.51 5.40
CA ALA A 91 -6.68 0.14 4.15
C ALA A 91 -5.97 1.48 3.96
N ASP A 92 -5.79 2.26 5.03
CA ASP A 92 -5.00 3.50 5.01
C ASP A 92 -3.51 3.25 4.73
N VAL A 93 -2.93 2.17 5.28
CA VAL A 93 -1.56 1.74 4.95
C VAL A 93 -1.43 1.40 3.47
N TYR A 94 -2.38 0.66 2.92
CA TYR A 94 -2.38 0.28 1.50
C TYR A 94 -2.49 1.50 0.59
N TYR A 95 -3.42 2.41 0.91
CA TYR A 95 -3.61 3.63 0.16
C TYR A 95 -2.34 4.51 0.20
N SER A 96 -1.78 4.77 1.39
CA SER A 96 -0.57 5.57 1.52
C SER A 96 0.64 4.93 0.83
N ALA A 97 0.76 3.61 0.85
CA ALA A 97 1.80 2.88 0.12
C ALA A 97 1.73 3.10 -1.40
N VAL A 98 0.55 2.96 -2.02
CA VAL A 98 0.41 3.20 -3.47
C VAL A 98 0.61 4.68 -3.82
N ARG A 99 0.24 5.60 -2.92
CA ARG A 99 0.51 7.04 -3.10
C ARG A 99 2.00 7.35 -3.09
N ALA A 100 2.76 6.78 -2.15
CA ALA A 100 4.18 7.02 -1.96
C ALA A 100 5.05 6.32 -3.01
N PHE A 101 4.75 5.06 -3.30
CA PHE A 101 5.65 4.18 -4.06
C PHE A 101 5.10 3.74 -5.42
N GLY A 102 3.79 3.80 -5.63
CA GLY A 102 3.12 3.36 -6.85
C GLY A 102 3.27 4.32 -8.03
N GLY A 103 3.28 3.75 -9.23
CA GLY A 103 3.16 4.50 -10.49
C GLY A 103 4.22 5.60 -10.67
N GLY A 104 5.50 5.26 -10.41
CA GLY A 104 6.62 6.18 -10.58
C GLY A 104 6.86 6.65 -12.02
N ASP A 105 6.20 6.01 -12.98
CA ASP A 105 6.15 6.34 -14.40
C ASP A 105 5.04 7.34 -14.78
N ALA A 106 4.20 7.75 -13.83
CA ALA A 106 3.12 8.72 -14.08
C ALA A 106 3.65 10.15 -14.33
N THR A 107 3.07 10.84 -15.31
CA THR A 107 3.55 12.17 -15.76
C THR A 107 2.46 13.27 -15.70
N PRO A 108 2.82 14.57 -15.68
CA PRO A 108 4.10 15.12 -15.26
C PRO A 108 4.22 15.11 -13.72
N GLY A 109 5.43 14.97 -13.19
CA GLY A 109 5.72 15.22 -11.77
C GLY A 109 6.57 14.13 -11.11
N LYS A 110 7.51 14.55 -10.26
CA LYS A 110 8.29 13.64 -9.39
C LYS A 110 7.49 13.31 -8.13
N ARG A 111 7.86 12.20 -7.48
CA ARG A 111 7.29 11.77 -6.19
C ARG A 111 7.58 12.82 -5.12
N ASP A 112 6.66 12.96 -4.17
CA ASP A 112 6.70 13.92 -3.08
C ASP A 112 7.13 13.20 -1.78
N GLU A 113 8.12 13.75 -1.08
CA GLU A 113 8.66 13.20 0.18
C GLU A 113 7.59 13.16 1.28
N ASP A 114 6.64 14.10 1.26
CA ASP A 114 5.52 14.16 2.21
C ASP A 114 4.64 12.90 2.15
N LEU A 115 4.60 12.22 1.00
CA LEU A 115 3.83 10.98 0.85
C LEU A 115 4.48 9.80 1.56
N VAL A 116 5.81 9.79 1.69
CA VAL A 116 6.51 8.75 2.44
C VAL A 116 6.22 8.90 3.94
N GLN A 117 6.19 10.13 4.43
CA GLN A 117 5.80 10.40 5.82
C GLN A 117 4.36 9.94 6.09
N ALA A 118 3.42 10.26 5.19
CA ALA A 118 2.03 9.81 5.33
C ALA A 118 1.89 8.26 5.37
N TYR A 119 2.75 7.54 4.67
CA TYR A 119 2.81 6.08 4.76
C TYR A 119 3.33 5.60 6.11
N GLN A 120 4.41 6.21 6.61
CA GLN A 120 4.97 5.88 7.93
C GLN A 120 3.96 6.13 9.05
N ASP A 121 3.24 7.25 8.99
CA ASP A 121 2.20 7.60 9.96
C ASP A 121 1.06 6.57 9.94
N ALA A 122 0.61 6.14 8.75
CA ALA A 122 -0.42 5.11 8.63
C ALA A 122 0.04 3.75 9.18
N VAL A 123 1.30 3.38 8.95
CA VAL A 123 1.89 2.15 9.51
C VAL A 123 1.92 2.21 11.04
N ALA A 124 2.38 3.33 11.61
CA ALA A 124 2.46 3.51 13.06
C ALA A 124 1.07 3.36 13.72
N VAL A 125 0.04 4.00 13.14
CA VAL A 125 -1.34 3.89 13.62
C VAL A 125 -1.84 2.44 13.54
N TYR A 126 -1.58 1.74 12.43
CA TYR A 126 -2.00 0.35 12.29
C TYR A 126 -1.30 -0.57 13.30
N GLU A 127 0.01 -0.40 13.50
CA GLU A 127 0.79 -1.19 14.45
C GLU A 127 0.33 -0.97 15.90
N GLU A 128 0.03 0.27 16.29
CA GLU A 128 -0.55 0.60 17.60
C GLU A 128 -1.90 -0.10 17.80
N LEU A 129 -2.81 0.01 16.83
CA LEU A 129 -4.13 -0.64 16.92
C LEU A 129 -4.03 -2.17 16.99
N VAL A 130 -3.10 -2.77 16.25
CA VAL A 130 -2.84 -4.22 16.32
C VAL A 130 -2.33 -4.60 17.70
N ALA A 131 -1.40 -3.82 18.27
CA ALA A 131 -0.86 -4.07 19.60
C ALA A 131 -1.96 -4.00 20.67
N GLU A 132 -2.83 -2.99 20.62
CA GLU A 132 -3.96 -2.87 21.53
C GLU A 132 -4.96 -4.04 21.39
N ALA A 133 -5.32 -4.39 20.16
CA ALA A 133 -6.26 -5.49 19.92
C ALA A 133 -5.71 -6.82 20.43
N ARG A 134 -4.39 -7.05 20.32
CA ARG A 134 -3.71 -8.20 20.93
C ARG A 134 -3.74 -8.14 22.46
N ALA A 135 -3.47 -6.97 23.04
CA ALA A 135 -3.50 -6.79 24.49
C ALA A 135 -4.89 -7.03 25.09
N ARG A 136 -5.96 -6.71 24.33
CA ARG A 136 -7.35 -7.01 24.71
C ARG A 136 -7.77 -8.46 24.43
N GLY A 137 -6.98 -9.22 23.67
CA GLY A 137 -7.34 -10.58 23.24
C GLY A 137 -8.37 -10.61 22.11
N ASP A 138 -8.57 -9.50 21.40
CA ASP A 138 -9.50 -9.39 20.27
C ASP A 138 -8.99 -10.16 19.03
N ILE A 139 -7.66 -10.27 18.91
CA ILE A 139 -6.95 -10.95 17.81
C ILE A 139 -5.73 -11.72 18.35
N ALA A 140 -5.28 -12.73 17.60
CA ALA A 140 -4.13 -13.58 17.94
C ALA A 140 -2.76 -12.99 17.54
#